data_AF-A0A9W6QVG1-F1
#
_entry.id   AF-A0A9W6QVG1-F1
#
_cell.length_a   1.000
_cell.length_b   1.000
_cell.length_c   1.000
_cell.angle_alpha   90.00
_cell.angle_beta   90.00
_cell.angle_gamma   90.00
#
_symmetry.space_group_name_H-M   'P 1'
#
loop_
_entity.id
_entity.type
_entity.pdbx_description
1 polymer ?
#
loop_
_entity_poly.entity_id
_entity_poly.type
_entity_poly.pdbx_seq_one_letter_code
_entity_poly.pdbx_strand_id
1 'polypeptide(L)' 'MIRTLIVDDDFRVAGVHADFVGEVPGFVVAGVAHTASTGRPEHEYSWRG' A
#
# COMPACT_ATOMS: atom_id res chain seq x y z
N MET A 1 -7.14 -7.46 11.11
CA MET A 1 -7.28 -6.92 9.74
C MET A 1 -6.40 -5.68 9.65
N ILE A 2 -5.30 -5.78 8.91
CA ILE A 2 -4.34 -4.70 8.70
C ILE A 2 -4.62 -4.11 7.32
N ARG A 3 -5.00 -2.83 7.27
CA ARG A 3 -5.23 -2.11 6.02
C ARG A 3 -3.89 -1.62 5.48
N THR A 4 -3.53 -2.06 4.28
CA THR A 4 -2.23 -1.77 3.65
C THR A 4 -2.41 -0.90 2.43
N LEU A 5 -1.61 0.18 2.35
CA LEU A 5 -1.44 0.99 1.15
C LEU A 5 -0.16 0.55 0.46
N ILE A 6 -0.25 0.17 -0.80
CA ILE A 6 0.93 -0.07 -1.65
C ILE A 6 1.34 1.27 -2.26
N VAL A 7 2.62 1.64 -2.13
CA VAL A 7 3.18 2.84 -2.76
C VAL A 7 4.36 2.42 -3.61
N ASP A 8 4.20 2.45 -4.93
CA ASP A 8 5.20 1.99 -5.90
C ASP A 8 5.02 2.73 -7.24
N ASP A 9 6.09 3.32 -7.76
CA ASP A 9 6.07 4.16 -8.96
C ASP A 9 5.89 3.38 -10.27
N ASP A 10 6.19 2.08 -10.27
CA ASP A 10 5.92 1.21 -11.42
C ASP A 10 4.58 0.49 -11.25
N PHE A 11 3.62 0.76 -12.13
CA PHE A 11 2.28 0.16 -12.07
C PHE A 11 2.28 -1.38 -12.19
N ARG A 12 3.27 -1.98 -12.85
CA ARG A 12 3.39 -3.44 -12.95
C ARG A 12 3.85 -4.04 -11.63
N VAL A 13 4.85 -3.43 -10.99
CA VAL A 13 5.40 -3.90 -9.71
C VAL A 13 4.39 -3.68 -8.59
N ALA A 14 3.70 -2.53 -8.60
CA ALA A 14 2.62 -2.22 -7.68
C ALA A 14 1.52 -3.29 -7.68
N GLY A 15 1.15 -3.80 -8.86
CA GLY A 15 0.18 -4.90 -9.01
C GLY A 15 0.67 -6.20 -8.37
N VAL A 16 1.92 -6.59 -8.64
CA VAL A 16 2.53 -7.78 -8.04
C VAL A 16 2.57 -7.69 -6.51
N HIS A 17 2.90 -6.52 -5.95
CA HIS A 17 2.88 -6.30 -4.51
C HIS A 17 1.47 -6.37 -3.92
N ALA A 18 0.46 -5.84 -4.62
CA ALA A 18 -0.93 -5.95 -4.19
C ALA A 18 -1.39 -7.42 -4.16
N ASP A 19 -1.03 -8.22 -5.16
CA ASP A 19 -1.37 -9.64 -5.23
C ASP A 19 -0.74 -10.41 -4.06
N PHE A 20 0.57 -10.25 -3.84
CA PHE A 20 1.25 -10.90 -2.71
C PHE A 20 0.66 -10.49 -1.35
N VAL A 21 0.37 -9.20 -1.15
CA VAL A 21 -0.23 -8.74 0.11
C VAL A 21 -1.64 -9.30 0.30
N GLY A 22 -2.41 -9.47 -0.77
CA GLY A 22 -3.74 -10.07 -0.75
C GLY A 22 -3.73 -11.55 -0.34
N GLU A 23 -2.63 -12.27 -0.59
CA GLU A 23 -2.46 -13.66 -0.18
C GLU A 23 -2.10 -13.84 1.30
N VAL A 24 -1.61 -12.79 1.97
CA VAL A 24 -1.19 -12.87 3.38
C VAL A 24 -2.41 -12.77 4.32
N PRO A 25 -2.69 -13.82 5.13
CA PRO A 25 -3.82 -13.77 6.06
C PRO A 25 -3.71 -12.60 7.04
N GLY A 26 -4.83 -11.90 7.22
CA GLY A 26 -4.93 -10.77 8.13
C GLY A 26 -4.60 -9.40 7.50
N PHE A 27 -4.15 -9.37 6.25
CA PHE A 27 -3.94 -8.15 5.46
C PHE A 27 -5.07 -7.91 4.46
N VAL A 28 -5.26 -6.65 4.09
CA VAL A 28 -6.15 -6.22 3.00
C VAL A 28 -5.53 -5.02 2.30
N VAL A 29 -5.50 -5.04 0.96
CA VAL A 29 -5.07 -3.89 0.17
C VAL A 29 -6.18 -2.84 0.22
N ALA A 30 -5.88 -1.70 0.86
CA ALA A 30 -6.79 -0.57 1.00
C ALA A 30 -6.64 0.45 -0.13
N GLY A 31 -5.56 0.37 -0.91
CA GLY A 31 -5.30 1.21 -2.07
C GLY A 31 -3.91 0.97 -2.65
N VAL A 32 -3.69 1.50 -3.85
CA VAL A 32 -2.39 1.51 -4.54
C VAL A 32 -2.13 2.95 -4.99
N ALA A 33 -0.96 3.48 -4.68
CA ALA A 33 -0.52 4.81 -5.09
C ALA A 33 0.79 4.71 -5.87
N HIS A 34 0.90 5.48 -6.96
CA HIS A 34 2.09 5.50 -7.81
C HIS A 34 3.01 6.69 -7.55
N THR A 35 2.64 7.55 -6.61
CA THR A 35 3.51 8.61 -6.12
C THR A 35 3.24 8.81 -4.63
N ALA A 36 4.27 9.22 -3.89
CA ALA A 36 4.16 9.48 -2.46
C ALA A 36 3.16 10.61 -2.12
N SER A 37 2.88 11.52 -3.06
CA SER A 37 1.90 12.60 -2.87
C SER A 37 0.45 12.15 -3.08
N THR A 38 0.20 11.14 -3.90
CA THR A 38 -1.14 10.57 -4.12
C THR A 38 -1.55 9.63 -2.99
N GLY A 39 -0.58 8.97 -2.33
CA GLY A 39 -0.81 8.04 -1.25
C GLY A 39 -0.97 8.69 0.12
N ARG A 40 -1.76 9.76 0.26
CA ARG A 40 -2.17 10.25 1.59
C ARG A 40 -3.39 9.46 2.04
N PRO A 41 -3.24 8.39 2.85
CA PRO A 41 -4.34 8.00 3.70
C PRO A 41 -4.61 9.20 4.61
N GLU A 42 -5.87 9.48 4.88
CA GLU A 42 -6.41 10.45 5.85
C GLU A 42 -5.85 10.36 7.29
N HIS A 43 -4.71 9.68 7.49
CA HIS A 43 -3.97 9.52 8.74
C HIS A 43 -2.53 10.03 8.58
N GLU A 44 -2.11 10.91 9.49
CA GLU A 44 -0.73 11.36 9.63
C GLU A 44 0.15 10.18 10.11
N TYR A 45 0.75 9.46 9.18
CA TYR A 45 1.74 8.44 9.50
C TYR A 45 3.05 9.11 9.92
N SER A 46 3.27 9.24 11.23
CA SER A 46 4.61 9.51 11.77
C SER A 46 5.43 8.23 11.65
N TRP A 47 6.27 8.15 10.62
CA TRP A 47 7.35 7.17 10.56
C TRP A 47 8.34 7.48 11.69
N ARG A 48 8.30 6.69 12.76
CA ARG A 48 9.44 6.55 13.68
C ARG A 48 10.17 5.29 13.29
N GLY A 49 11.31 5.47 12.62
CA GLY A 49 12.29 4.41 12.42
C GLY A 49 12.87 3.93 13.74
#